data_AF-A0AAP4D1E3-F1
#
_entry.id   AF-A0AAP4D1E3-F1
#
_cell.length_a   1.000
_cell.length_b   1.000
_cell.length_c   1.000
_cell.angle_alpha   90.00
_cell.angle_beta   90.00
_cell.angle_gamma   90.00
#
_symmetry.space_group_name_H-M   'P 1'
#
loop_
_entity.id
_entity.type
_entity.pdbx_description
1 polymer ?
#
loop_
_entity_poly.entity_id
_entity_poly.type
_entity_poly.pdbx_seq_one_letter_code
_entity_poly.pdbx_strand_id
1 'polypeptide(L)'
;MTSRRDWQLQQLGITQWSLRRPTALQGEIAISIPAHIRLVMVAEELPALTDTLVSDVLRTLKVSADQVLQLTPDRVAMLPPESRCNSWRLGVTEETPLEGGQLRTAALEELKANPKARSALWQQICEYEHDFFPHDD
;
A
#
# COMPACT_ATOMS: atom_id res chain seq x y z
N MET A 1 21.42 -24.86 -17.08
CA MET A 1 22.57 -25.80 -16.99
C MET A 1 22.57 -26.36 -15.58
N THR A 2 22.29 -27.65 -15.41
CA THR A 2 22.36 -28.32 -14.09
C THR A 2 23.81 -28.36 -13.62
N SER A 3 24.06 -27.93 -12.38
CA SER A 3 25.43 -27.86 -11.84
C SER A 3 25.95 -29.26 -11.52
N ARG A 4 27.27 -29.43 -11.46
CA ARG A 4 27.92 -30.70 -11.04
C ARG A 4 27.42 -31.17 -9.66
N ARG A 5 27.04 -30.25 -8.77
CA ARG A 5 26.44 -30.55 -7.46
C ARG A 5 25.06 -31.17 -7.60
N ASP A 6 24.22 -30.64 -8.47
CA ASP A 6 22.84 -31.12 -8.64
C ASP A 6 22.83 -32.57 -9.14
N TRP A 7 23.75 -32.90 -10.05
CA TRP A 7 23.92 -34.26 -10.55
C TRP A 7 24.39 -35.24 -9.46
N GLN A 8 25.31 -34.82 -8.59
CA GLN A 8 25.78 -35.66 -7.48
C GLN A 8 24.69 -35.91 -6.43
N LEU A 9 23.88 -34.90 -6.12
CA LEU A 9 22.78 -35.03 -5.17
C LEU A 9 21.71 -36.00 -5.70
N GLN A 10 21.44 -35.97 -7.00
CA GLN A 10 20.53 -36.91 -7.64
C GLN A 10 21.03 -38.37 -7.57
N GLN A 11 22.34 -38.62 -7.74
CA GLN A 11 22.92 -39.98 -7.62
C GLN A 11 22.84 -40.56 -6.20
N LEU A 12 22.79 -39.69 -5.18
CA LEU A 12 22.63 -40.08 -3.78
C LEU A 12 21.15 -40.30 -3.39
N GLY A 13 20.21 -40.17 -4.33
CA GLY A 13 18.78 -40.28 -4.06
C GLY A 13 18.20 -39.08 -3.32
N ILE A 14 18.90 -37.94 -3.29
CA ILE A 14 18.47 -36.74 -2.59
C ILE A 14 17.64 -35.88 -3.56
N THR A 15 16.34 -35.81 -3.32
CA THR A 15 15.45 -34.89 -4.04
C THR A 15 15.74 -33.45 -3.60
N GLN A 16 16.14 -32.60 -4.55
CA GLN A 16 16.29 -31.18 -4.31
C GLN A 16 14.91 -30.51 -4.30
N TRP A 17 14.48 -30.04 -3.14
CA TRP A 17 13.30 -29.21 -2.99
C TRP A 17 13.71 -27.74 -3.10
N SER A 18 13.10 -26.98 -4.01
CA SER A 18 13.19 -25.53 -4.01
C SER A 18 12.02 -24.94 -3.24
N LEU A 19 12.33 -24.01 -2.33
CA LEU A 19 11.30 -23.29 -1.59
C LEU A 19 10.59 -22.33 -2.55
N ARG A 20 9.27 -22.44 -2.66
CA ARG A 20 8.48 -21.50 -3.46
C ARG A 20 8.46 -20.07 -2.88
N ARG A 21 8.59 -19.93 -1.56
CA ARG A 21 8.75 -18.65 -0.85
C ARG A 21 9.89 -18.75 0.17
N PRO A 22 11.11 -18.35 -0.20
CA PRO A 22 12.26 -18.39 0.69
C PRO A 22 12.10 -17.46 1.92
N THR A 23 11.35 -16.37 1.75
CA THR A 23 11.08 -15.35 2.78
C THR A 23 10.22 -15.85 3.94
N ALA A 24 9.37 -16.86 3.74
CA ALA A 24 8.52 -17.45 4.77
C ALA A 24 9.30 -18.05 5.94
N LEU A 25 10.51 -18.52 5.67
CA LEU A 25 11.39 -19.10 6.67
C LEU A 25 12.17 -18.07 7.49
N GLN A 26 12.11 -16.78 7.12
CA GLN A 26 12.71 -15.68 7.88
C GLN A 26 11.77 -15.11 8.96
N GLY A 27 10.56 -15.66 9.13
CA GLY A 27 9.58 -15.20 10.11
C GLY A 27 8.58 -14.21 9.53
N GLU A 28 7.88 -14.59 8.46
CA GLU A 28 6.84 -13.79 7.78
C GLU A 28 5.73 -13.35 8.76
N ILE A 29 5.84 -12.14 9.29
CA ILE A 29 4.67 -11.35 9.69
C ILE A 29 4.30 -10.50 8.47
N ALA A 30 3.67 -11.11 7.48
CA ALA A 30 3.10 -10.36 6.36
C ALA A 30 1.89 -9.59 6.89
N ILE A 31 1.88 -8.26 6.70
CA ILE A 31 0.72 -7.44 7.05
C ILE A 31 -0.35 -7.76 6.00
N SER A 32 -1.47 -8.35 6.42
CA SER A 32 -2.62 -8.52 5.52
C SER A 32 -3.49 -7.28 5.55
N ILE A 33 -4.10 -6.94 4.41
CA ILE A 33 -5.11 -5.89 4.34
C ILE A 33 -6.46 -6.52 4.69
N PRO A 34 -7.12 -6.13 5.79
CA PRO A 34 -8.44 -6.67 6.13
C PRO A 34 -9.48 -6.36 5.04
N ALA A 35 -10.44 -7.26 4.85
CA ALA A 35 -11.42 -7.18 3.76
C ALA A 35 -12.35 -5.94 3.79
N HIS A 36 -12.48 -5.27 4.93
CA HIS A 36 -13.29 -4.04 5.06
C HIS A 36 -12.50 -2.77 4.71
N ILE A 37 -11.17 -2.84 4.63
CA ILE A 37 -10.33 -1.70 4.29
C ILE A 37 -10.57 -1.31 2.83
N ARG A 38 -10.67 -0.01 2.60
CA ARG A 38 -10.86 0.60 1.28
C ARG A 38 -9.75 1.59 0.92
N LEU A 39 -8.98 2.03 1.92
CA LEU A 39 -7.86 2.95 1.72
C LEU A 39 -6.68 2.58 2.61
N VAL A 40 -5.49 2.47 2.03
CA VAL A 40 -4.23 2.44 2.77
C VAL A 40 -3.64 3.85 2.81
N MET A 41 -3.51 4.41 4.01
CA MET A 41 -2.88 5.71 4.22
C MET A 41 -1.42 5.51 4.64
N VAL A 42 -0.50 6.18 3.95
CA VAL A 42 0.93 5.98 4.15
C VAL A 42 1.62 7.30 4.48
N ALA A 43 2.29 7.34 5.63
CA ALA A 43 3.08 8.48 6.09
C ALA A 43 4.15 8.01 7.09
N GLU A 44 5.26 8.75 7.21
CA GLU A 44 6.23 8.54 8.29
C GLU A 44 5.60 8.85 9.64
N GLU A 45 4.95 10.01 9.74
CA GLU A 45 4.14 10.41 10.88
C GLU A 45 2.66 10.22 10.55
N LEU A 46 2.07 9.15 11.10
CA LEU A 46 0.66 8.79 10.86
C LEU A 46 -0.28 9.84 11.48
N PRO A 47 -1.05 10.58 10.67
CA PRO A 47 -1.93 11.62 11.21
C PRO A 47 -3.13 11.00 11.91
N ALA A 48 -3.71 11.70 12.89
CA ALA A 48 -4.98 11.26 13.46
C ALA A 48 -6.08 11.28 12.40
N LEU A 49 -6.86 10.21 12.27
CA LEU A 49 -8.01 10.18 11.34
C LEU A 49 -9.11 11.18 11.72
N THR A 50 -9.07 11.69 12.95
CA THR A 50 -9.93 12.77 13.45
C THR A 50 -9.42 14.18 13.12
N ASP A 51 -8.23 14.32 12.52
CA ASP A 51 -7.76 15.61 12.00
C ASP A 51 -8.77 16.15 10.98
N THR A 52 -9.09 17.44 11.05
CA THR A 52 -10.15 18.05 10.25
C THR A 52 -9.92 17.87 8.75
N LEU A 53 -8.70 18.13 8.28
CA LEU A 53 -8.39 18.02 6.85
C LEU A 53 -8.41 16.56 6.41
N VAL A 54 -7.86 15.65 7.22
CA VAL A 54 -7.90 14.22 6.94
C VAL A 54 -9.35 13.73 6.85
N SER A 55 -10.20 14.08 7.82
CA SER A 55 -11.61 13.70 7.81
C SER A 55 -12.37 14.23 6.59
N ASP A 56 -12.06 15.45 6.13
CA ASP A 56 -12.71 16.03 4.95
C ASP A 56 -12.25 15.34 3.66
N VAL A 57 -10.97 14.98 3.55
CA VAL A 57 -10.47 14.18 2.42
C VAL A 57 -11.12 12.80 2.41
N LEU A 58 -11.18 12.11 3.56
CA LEU A 58 -11.82 10.80 3.66
C LEU A 58 -13.31 10.86 3.27
N ARG A 59 -14.04 11.89 3.74
CA ARG A 59 -15.43 12.12 3.36
C ARG A 59 -15.58 12.34 1.85
N THR A 60 -14.66 13.07 1.25
CA THR A 60 -14.62 13.32 -0.20
C THR A 60 -14.44 12.02 -0.99
N LEU A 61 -13.58 11.12 -0.49
CA LEU A 61 -13.36 9.78 -1.05
C LEU A 61 -14.48 8.78 -0.73
N LYS A 62 -15.52 9.18 0.04
CA LYS A 62 -16.57 8.30 0.57
C LYS A 62 -16.01 7.12 1.39
N VAL A 63 -14.88 7.32 2.08
CA VAL A 63 -14.24 6.33 2.94
C VAL A 63 -14.47 6.73 4.40
N SER A 64 -14.93 5.77 5.22
CA SER A 64 -15.04 5.95 6.68
C SER A 64 -13.73 5.63 7.39
N ALA A 65 -13.52 6.18 8.59
CA ALA A 65 -12.26 6.03 9.30
C ALA A 65 -11.90 4.57 9.63
N ASP A 66 -12.90 3.72 9.89
CA ASP A 66 -12.72 2.28 10.12
C ASP A 66 -12.31 1.51 8.86
N GLN A 67 -12.49 2.09 7.67
CA GLN A 67 -12.06 1.53 6.40
C GLN A 67 -10.63 1.97 5.99
N VAL A 68 -9.93 2.70 6.87
CA VAL A 68 -8.56 3.19 6.62
C VAL A 68 -7.54 2.35 7.38
N LEU A 69 -6.56 1.81 6.67
CA LEU A 69 -5.38 1.18 7.25
C LEU A 69 -4.20 2.13 7.17
N GLN A 70 -3.70 2.58 8.32
CA GLN A 70 -2.53 3.47 8.40
C GLN A 70 -1.24 2.66 8.53
N LEU A 71 -0.29 2.87 7.62
CA LEU A 71 1.01 2.18 7.60
C LEU A 71 2.16 3.16 7.39
N THR A 72 3.29 2.92 8.03
CA THR A 72 4.55 3.59 7.68
C THR A 72 5.12 2.98 6.39
N PRO A 73 6.01 3.67 5.65
CA PRO A 73 6.62 3.14 4.43
C PRO A 73 7.24 1.74 4.61
N ASP A 74 7.99 1.55 5.70
CA ASP A 74 8.58 0.24 6.06
C ASP A 74 7.54 -0.87 6.18
N ARG A 75 6.35 -0.56 6.71
CA ARG A 75 5.27 -1.54 6.87
C ARG A 75 4.55 -1.83 5.55
N VAL A 76 4.49 -0.88 4.63
CA VAL A 76 3.96 -1.11 3.29
C VAL A 76 4.84 -2.10 2.53
N ALA A 77 6.16 -2.04 2.71
CA ALA A 77 7.08 -3.01 2.11
C ALA A 77 6.88 -4.46 2.61
N MET A 78 6.15 -4.65 3.72
CA MET A 78 5.80 -5.95 4.30
C MET A 78 4.44 -6.49 3.84
N LEU A 79 3.71 -5.74 3.01
CA LEU A 79 2.46 -6.22 2.40
C LEU A 79 2.77 -7.36 1.41
N PRO A 80 1.86 -8.34 1.26
CA PRO A 80 1.98 -9.34 0.21
C PRO A 80 2.18 -8.70 -1.16
N PRO A 81 3.03 -9.26 -2.03
CA PRO A 81 3.11 -8.80 -3.41
C PRO A 81 1.72 -8.87 -4.05
N GLU A 82 1.43 -7.93 -4.95
CA GLU A 82 0.13 -7.83 -5.65
C GLU A 82 -1.07 -7.53 -4.72
N SER A 83 -0.81 -6.97 -3.52
CA SER A 83 -1.86 -6.42 -2.67
C SER A 83 -2.60 -5.30 -3.39
N ARG A 84 -3.93 -5.34 -3.39
CA ARG A 84 -4.78 -4.36 -4.08
C ARG A 84 -5.62 -3.55 -3.08
N CYS A 85 -5.39 -2.26 -3.05
CA CYS A 85 -6.17 -1.30 -2.28
C CYS A 85 -5.79 0.12 -2.75
N ASN A 86 -6.78 1.00 -2.85
CA ASN A 86 -6.50 2.41 -3.09
C ASN A 86 -5.60 2.95 -1.97
N SER A 87 -4.74 3.90 -2.29
CA SER A 87 -3.78 4.43 -1.33
C SER A 87 -3.68 5.96 -1.37
N TRP A 88 -3.32 6.53 -0.23
CA TRP A 88 -3.00 7.94 -0.11
C TRP A 88 -1.69 8.10 0.67
N ARG A 89 -0.67 8.64 0.00
CA ARG A 89 0.64 8.94 0.56
C ARG A 89 0.75 10.41 0.97
N LEU A 90 1.22 10.65 2.19
CA LEU A 90 1.50 11.99 2.72
C LEU A 90 3.00 12.14 2.99
N GLY A 91 3.68 12.96 2.20
CA GLY A 91 5.11 13.25 2.39
C GLY A 91 6.05 12.10 2.04
N VAL A 92 5.53 11.03 1.42
CA VAL A 92 6.30 9.86 0.99
C VAL A 92 6.51 9.92 -0.52
N THR A 93 7.77 9.95 -0.94
CA THR A 93 8.16 10.02 -2.36
C THR A 93 8.22 8.64 -3.03
N GLU A 94 8.55 7.62 -2.26
CA GLU A 94 8.69 6.24 -2.75
C GLU A 94 7.35 5.66 -3.20
N GLU A 95 7.41 4.82 -4.23
CA GLU A 95 6.23 4.13 -4.75
C GLU A 95 5.82 2.98 -3.84
N THR A 96 4.53 2.96 -3.49
CA THR A 96 3.94 1.87 -2.72
C THR A 96 3.59 0.73 -3.67
N PRO A 97 4.01 -0.53 -3.39
CA PRO A 97 3.70 -1.70 -4.21
C PRO A 97 2.25 -2.19 -4.00
N LEU A 98 1.29 -1.26 -4.12
CA LEU A 98 -0.14 -1.48 -3.96
C LEU A 98 -0.84 -1.19 -5.29
N GLU A 99 -1.65 -2.12 -5.76
CA GLU A 99 -2.49 -1.87 -6.94
C GLU A 99 -3.73 -1.04 -6.58
N GLY A 100 -4.19 -0.19 -7.51
CA GLY A 100 -5.35 0.69 -7.36
C GLY A 100 -5.02 2.17 -7.54
N GLY A 101 -5.99 3.05 -7.25
CA GLY A 101 -5.79 4.49 -7.29
C GLY A 101 -4.80 4.96 -6.23
N GLN A 102 -3.79 5.74 -6.62
CA GLN A 102 -2.71 6.17 -5.71
C GLN A 102 -2.61 7.70 -5.64
N LEU A 103 -3.14 8.28 -4.57
CA LEU A 103 -3.04 9.71 -4.29
C LEU A 103 -1.69 10.02 -3.63
N ARG A 104 -1.07 11.13 -4.03
CA ARG A 104 0.22 11.60 -3.49
C ARG A 104 0.13 13.07 -3.09
N THR A 105 0.48 13.37 -1.85
CA THR A 105 0.58 14.75 -1.35
C THR A 105 1.89 14.97 -0.62
N ALA A 106 2.23 16.24 -0.39
CA ALA A 106 3.20 16.61 0.63
C ALA A 106 2.75 16.14 2.02
N ALA A 107 3.61 16.33 3.03
CA ALA A 107 3.27 16.06 4.42
C ALA A 107 2.02 16.85 4.85
N LEU A 108 1.31 16.35 5.86
CA LEU A 108 0.00 16.89 6.23
C LEU A 108 0.04 18.40 6.56
N GLU A 109 1.06 18.86 7.28
CA GLU A 109 1.18 20.28 7.67
C GLU A 109 1.38 21.20 6.46
N GLU A 110 2.12 20.76 5.44
CA GLU A 110 2.27 21.51 4.20
C GLU A 110 0.95 21.52 3.40
N LEU A 111 0.26 20.38 3.34
CA LEU A 111 -1.04 20.28 2.69
C LEU A 111 -2.08 21.20 3.37
N LYS A 112 -2.04 21.34 4.70
CA LYS A 112 -2.87 22.29 5.45
C LYS A 112 -2.53 23.74 5.11
N ALA A 113 -1.24 24.07 5.02
CA ALA A 113 -0.77 25.43 4.80
C ALA A 113 -0.93 25.91 3.34
N ASN A 114 -1.03 24.99 2.36
CA ASN A 114 -0.97 25.33 0.94
C ASN A 114 -2.30 25.05 0.19
N PRO A 115 -3.10 26.09 -0.12
CA PRO A 115 -4.33 25.92 -0.89
C PRO A 115 -4.13 25.28 -2.28
N LYS A 116 -3.00 25.56 -2.94
CA LYS A 116 -2.70 24.96 -4.26
C LYS A 116 -2.44 23.47 -4.14
N ALA A 117 -1.82 23.02 -3.05
CA ALA A 117 -1.62 21.59 -2.79
C ALA A 117 -2.97 20.86 -2.60
N ARG A 118 -3.95 21.49 -1.94
CA ARG A 118 -5.31 20.94 -1.82
C ARG A 118 -6.05 20.88 -3.15
N SER A 119 -5.94 21.90 -3.99
CA SER A 119 -6.50 21.87 -5.35
C SER A 119 -5.84 20.79 -6.21
N ALA A 120 -4.52 20.59 -6.08
CA ALA A 120 -3.81 19.52 -6.77
C ALA A 120 -4.23 18.12 -6.29
N LEU A 121 -4.48 17.95 -4.99
CA LEU A 121 -5.07 16.72 -4.45
C LEU A 121 -6.45 16.45 -5.07
N TRP A 122 -7.31 17.47 -5.15
CA TRP A 122 -8.62 17.32 -5.78
C TRP A 122 -8.50 16.90 -7.25
N GLN A 123 -7.56 17.49 -7.99
CA GLN A 123 -7.30 17.08 -9.37
C GLN A 123 -6.88 15.61 -9.47
N GLN A 124 -5.99 15.12 -8.60
CA GLN A 124 -5.63 13.71 -8.56
C GLN A 124 -6.84 12.81 -8.25
N ILE A 125 -7.74 13.22 -7.35
CA ILE A 125 -8.95 12.46 -7.04
C ILE A 125 -9.83 12.31 -8.28
N CYS A 126 -9.97 13.37 -9.10
CA CYS A 126 -10.69 13.29 -10.36
C CYS A 126 -9.98 12.37 -11.38
N GLU A 127 -8.66 12.41 -11.45
CA GLU A 127 -7.89 11.53 -12.36
C GLU A 127 -8.08 10.04 -12.01
N TYR A 128 -8.26 9.72 -10.74
CA TYR A 128 -8.53 8.37 -10.24
C TYR A 128 -10.02 8.13 -9.92
N GLU A 129 -10.95 8.85 -10.56
CA GLU A 129 -12.38 8.77 -10.23
C GLU A 129 -12.93 7.34 -10.32
N HIS A 130 -12.46 6.53 -11.28
CA HIS A 130 -12.92 5.16 -11.48
C HIS A 130 -12.48 4.21 -10.37
N ASP A 131 -11.34 4.49 -9.73
CA ASP A 131 -10.83 3.70 -8.62
C ASP A 131 -11.52 4.04 -7.30
N PHE A 132 -11.82 5.33 -7.07
CA PHE A 132 -12.45 5.81 -5.82
C PHE A 132 -13.97 5.79 -5.87
N PHE A 133 -14.56 5.91 -7.05
CA PHE A 133 -16.00 5.96 -7.30
C PHE A 133 -16.38 5.00 -8.43
N PRO A 134 -16.23 3.68 -8.23
CA PRO A 134 -16.69 2.72 -9.22
C PRO A 134 -18.18 2.93 -9.46
N HIS A 135 -18.59 2.90 -10.73
CA HIS A 135 -20.01 3.00 -11.09
C HIS A 135 -20.71 1.70 -10.65
N ASP A 136 -21.82 1.84 -9.92
CA ASP A 136 -22.74 0.73 -9.68
C ASP A 136 -23.57 0.54 -10.96
N ASP A 137 -23.06 -0.24 -11.91
CA ASP A 137 -23.86 -0.74 -13.05
C ASP A 137 -24.84 -1.85 -12.63
#